data_AF-A0A7R9H6Z0-F1
#
_entry.id   AF-A0A7R9H6Z0-F1
#
_cell.length_a   1.000
_cell.length_b   1.000
_cell.length_c   1.000
_cell.angle_alpha   90.00
_cell.angle_beta   90.00
_cell.angle_gamma   90.00
#
_symmetry.space_group_name_H-M   'P 1'
#
loop_
_entity.id
_entity.type
_entity.pdbx_description
1 polymer ?
#
loop_
_entity_poly.entity_id
_entity_poly.type
_entity_poly.pdbx_seq_one_letter_code
_entity_poly.pdbx_strand_id
1 'polypeptide(L)'
;MVDDSTKKSLSGIPLLKTKAGPRDKDLWVQRLKEEYQGLIQIPVTYPTTAPEIALPELDGKTAKMFRGGKICLSDHFKPLWARNVPRFGIAHAMALGLGPWLAVEIPDLIEKGIVSYKEKSEG
;
A
#
# COMPACT_ATOMS: atom_id res chain seq x y z
N MET A 1 -8.94 21.62 -11.25
CA MET A 1 -9.46 20.47 -12.03
C MET A 1 -8.38 19.40 -11.98
N VAL A 2 -8.68 18.19 -11.50
CA VAL A 2 -7.68 17.10 -11.37
C VAL A 2 -7.26 16.68 -12.77
N ASP A 3 -5.95 16.59 -13.04
CA ASP A 3 -5.43 16.18 -14.34
C ASP A 3 -5.73 14.70 -14.62
N ASP A 4 -5.77 14.31 -15.90
CA ASP A 4 -6.21 12.97 -16.28
C ASP A 4 -5.25 11.85 -15.87
N SER A 5 -3.96 12.16 -15.70
CA SER A 5 -3.00 11.22 -15.11
C SER A 5 -3.37 10.94 -13.65
N THR A 6 -3.67 11.98 -12.89
CA THR A 6 -4.10 11.85 -11.49
C THR A 6 -5.47 11.16 -11.38
N LYS A 7 -6.44 11.45 -12.26
CA LYS A 7 -7.73 10.72 -12.27
C LYS A 7 -7.54 9.22 -12.55
N LYS A 8 -6.65 8.87 -13.46
CA LYS A 8 -6.37 7.48 -13.82
C LYS A 8 -5.71 6.74 -12.65
N SER A 9 -4.76 7.37 -11.96
CA SER A 9 -4.18 6.84 -10.72
C SER A 9 -5.24 6.62 -9.62
N LEU A 10 -6.07 7.63 -9.39
CA LEU A 10 -7.10 7.60 -8.34
C LEU A 10 -8.21 6.57 -8.63
N SER A 11 -8.45 6.22 -9.90
CA SER A 11 -9.47 5.24 -10.29
C SER A 11 -9.21 3.83 -9.75
N GLY A 12 -7.95 3.49 -9.43
CA GLY A 12 -7.56 2.21 -8.84
C GLY A 12 -7.74 2.14 -7.33
N ILE A 13 -8.05 3.26 -6.66
CA ILE A 13 -8.23 3.33 -5.20
C ILE A 13 -9.72 3.16 -4.88
N PRO A 14 -10.09 2.17 -4.05
CA PRO A 14 -11.46 2.02 -3.57
C PRO A 14 -11.97 3.31 -2.92
N LEU A 15 -13.11 3.81 -3.40
CA LEU A 15 -13.74 5.00 -2.83
C LEU A 15 -14.40 4.69 -1.48
N LEU A 16 -14.16 5.59 -0.53
CA LEU A 16 -14.74 5.57 0.82
C LEU A 16 -16.22 5.95 0.75
N LYS A 17 -17.07 5.20 1.45
CA LYS A 17 -18.54 5.39 1.45
C LYS A 17 -19.03 5.95 2.78
N THR A 18 -18.37 5.59 3.87
CA THR A 18 -18.82 5.94 5.22
C THR A 18 -18.37 7.35 5.58
N LYS A 19 -19.30 8.28 5.82
CA LYS A 19 -18.98 9.63 6.31
C LYS A 19 -18.95 9.64 7.84
N ALA A 20 -17.79 9.32 8.42
CA ALA A 20 -17.58 9.27 9.86
C ALA A 20 -16.18 9.75 10.23
N GLY A 21 -16.06 10.40 11.39
CA GLY A 21 -14.81 10.79 12.04
C GLY A 21 -14.63 10.10 13.39
N PRO A 22 -13.49 10.32 14.09
CA PRO A 22 -13.11 9.60 15.31
C PRO A 22 -14.11 9.64 16.48
N ARG A 23 -15.08 10.55 16.44
CA ARG A 23 -16.11 10.71 17.47
C ARG A 23 -17.39 9.92 17.18
N ASP A 24 -17.54 9.39 15.97
CA ASP A 24 -18.76 8.70 15.51
C ASP A 24 -18.78 7.19 15.90
N LYS A 25 -17.95 6.80 16.87
CA LYS A 25 -17.90 5.46 17.50
C LYS A 25 -17.87 4.33 16.46
N ASP A 26 -18.94 3.55 16.34
CA ASP A 26 -18.99 2.36 15.48
C ASP A 26 -18.91 2.71 13.99
N LEU A 27 -19.42 3.88 13.60
CA LEU A 27 -19.29 4.38 12.22
C LEU A 27 -17.83 4.72 11.89
N TRP A 28 -17.04 5.14 12.88
CA TRP A 28 -15.61 5.36 12.71
C TRP A 28 -14.85 4.06 12.44
N VAL A 29 -15.24 2.97 13.10
CA VAL A 29 -14.64 1.64 12.86
C VAL A 29 -14.91 1.17 11.43
N GLN A 30 -16.12 1.42 10.91
CA GLN A 30 -16.46 1.12 9.52
C GLN A 30 -15.64 1.96 8.54
N ARG A 31 -15.53 3.26 8.78
CA ARG A 31 -14.68 4.15 7.97
C ARG A 31 -13.21 3.74 8.01
N LEU A 32 -12.67 3.39 9.18
CA LEU A 32 -11.30 2.89 9.31
C LEU A 32 -11.08 1.61 8.50
N LYS A 33 -12.06 0.70 8.46
CA LYS A 33 -11.97 -0.51 7.64
C LYS A 33 -11.86 -0.16 6.15
N GLU A 34 -12.63 0.81 5.67
CA GLU A 34 -12.55 1.30 4.29
C GLU A 34 -11.20 1.98 4.00
N GLU A 35 -10.69 2.81 4.91
CA GLU A 35 -9.37 3.46 4.81
C GLU A 35 -8.26 2.41 4.73
N TYR A 36 -8.32 1.36 5.58
CA TYR A 36 -7.37 0.26 5.52
C TYR A 36 -7.51 -0.55 4.23
N GLN A 37 -8.72 -0.82 3.73
CA GLN A 37 -8.92 -1.53 2.46
C GLN A 37 -8.42 -0.73 1.25
N GLY A 38 -8.47 0.60 1.29
CA GLY A 38 -7.90 1.47 0.26
C GLY A 38 -6.37 1.46 0.25
N LEU A 39 -5.74 1.26 1.42
CA LEU A 39 -4.30 1.30 1.59
C LEU A 39 -3.62 -0.09 1.50
N ILE A 40 -4.27 -1.14 2.00
CA ILE A 40 -3.73 -2.49 2.14
C ILE A 40 -4.83 -3.56 1.91
N GLN A 41 -4.50 -4.62 1.18
CA GLN A 41 -5.39 -5.77 1.06
C GLN A 41 -5.17 -6.71 2.26
N ILE A 42 -6.14 -6.72 3.18
CA ILE A 42 -6.12 -7.61 4.35
C ILE A 42 -6.82 -8.94 4.00
N PRO A 43 -6.12 -10.10 4.05
CA PRO A 43 -6.74 -11.39 3.83
C PRO A 43 -7.65 -11.79 5.00
N VAL A 44 -8.66 -12.64 4.72
CA VAL A 44 -9.59 -13.15 5.74
C VAL A 44 -8.86 -13.93 6.86
N THR A 45 -7.72 -14.51 6.53
CA THR A 45 -6.86 -15.28 7.44
C THR A 45 -5.86 -14.42 8.24
N TYR A 46 -5.93 -13.10 8.15
CA TYR A 46 -5.08 -12.21 8.95
C TYR A 46 -5.36 -12.39 10.46
N PRO A 47 -4.32 -12.42 11.34
CA PRO A 47 -2.89 -12.12 11.11
C PRO A 47 -2.04 -13.31 10.67
N THR A 48 -2.61 -14.51 10.55
CA THR A 48 -1.89 -15.72 10.12
C THR A 48 -1.26 -15.53 8.74
N THR A 49 -1.97 -14.86 7.83
CA THR A 49 -1.42 -14.40 6.55
C THR A 49 -1.11 -12.91 6.62
N ALA A 50 0.07 -12.51 6.18
CA ALA A 50 0.47 -11.11 6.08
C ALA A 50 -0.42 -10.35 5.08
N PRO A 51 -0.66 -9.05 5.29
CA PRO A 51 -1.41 -8.23 4.34
C PRO A 51 -0.59 -7.99 3.06
N GLU A 52 -1.28 -7.82 1.95
CA GLU A 52 -0.66 -7.47 0.67
C GLU A 52 -0.68 -5.96 0.46
N ILE A 53 0.49 -5.38 0.21
CA ILE A 53 0.65 -3.95 -0.04
C ILE A 53 0.69 -3.75 -1.55
N ALA A 54 -0.26 -2.97 -2.07
CA ALA A 54 -0.38 -2.69 -3.50
C ALA A 54 -0.06 -1.21 -3.78
N LEU A 55 0.79 -0.99 -4.79
CA LEU A 55 1.11 0.32 -5.36
C LEU A 55 0.70 0.30 -6.84
N PRO A 56 -0.58 0.57 -7.16
CA PRO A 56 -1.11 0.46 -8.52
C PRO A 56 -0.36 1.34 -9.55
N GLU A 57 0.14 2.49 -9.11
CA GLU A 57 0.88 3.41 -9.98
C GLU A 57 2.20 2.85 -10.49
N LEU A 58 2.75 1.84 -9.80
CA LEU A 58 4.01 1.18 -10.12
C LEU A 58 3.78 -0.14 -10.89
N ASP A 59 2.53 -0.47 -11.26
CA ASP A 59 2.20 -1.72 -11.96
C ASP A 59 2.92 -1.84 -13.31
N GLY A 60 3.63 -2.96 -13.47
CA GLY A 60 4.46 -3.24 -14.65
C GLY A 60 5.72 -2.37 -14.79
N LYS A 61 6.05 -1.51 -13.81
CA LYS A 61 7.20 -0.59 -13.87
C LYS A 61 8.47 -1.12 -13.19
N THR A 62 8.34 -2.14 -12.35
CA THR A 62 9.45 -2.85 -11.71
C THR A 62 9.29 -4.36 -11.80
N ALA A 63 10.41 -5.08 -11.90
CA ALA A 63 10.47 -6.54 -11.85
C ALA A 63 10.17 -7.12 -10.45
N LYS A 64 10.20 -6.29 -9.38
CA LYS A 64 9.89 -6.68 -8.00
C LYS A 64 8.42 -6.43 -7.63
N MET A 65 7.53 -6.63 -8.59
CA MET A 65 6.09 -6.54 -8.39
C MET A 65 5.34 -7.68 -9.06
N PHE A 66 4.26 -8.12 -8.41
CA PHE A 66 3.28 -9.02 -8.98
C PHE A 66 2.17 -8.23 -9.70
N ARG A 67 1.42 -8.91 -10.56
CA ARG A 67 0.29 -8.33 -11.32
C ARG A 67 -0.64 -7.54 -10.40
N GLY A 68 -1.02 -6.34 -10.82
CA GLY A 68 -1.97 -5.50 -10.11
C GLY A 68 -1.36 -4.69 -8.97
N GLY A 69 -0.08 -4.32 -9.06
CA GLY A 69 0.50 -3.38 -8.09
C GLY A 69 1.20 -4.01 -6.87
N LYS A 70 1.14 -5.33 -6.68
CA LYS A 70 1.49 -5.96 -5.39
C LYS A 70 2.99 -6.09 -5.22
N ILE A 71 3.55 -5.52 -4.14
CA ILE A 71 5.00 -5.58 -3.91
C ILE A 71 5.45 -7.03 -3.71
N CYS A 72 6.56 -7.40 -4.36
CA CYS A 72 7.17 -8.70 -4.14
C CYS A 72 7.97 -8.66 -2.83
N LEU A 73 7.36 -9.15 -1.76
CA LEU A 73 8.03 -9.33 -0.47
C LEU A 73 9.15 -10.37 -0.61
N SER A 74 10.27 -10.15 0.08
CA SER A 74 11.42 -11.07 0.02
C SER A 74 11.09 -12.45 0.60
N ASP A 75 11.81 -13.48 0.17
CA ASP A 75 11.66 -14.84 0.70
C ASP A 75 11.97 -14.90 2.22
N HIS A 76 12.72 -13.93 2.74
CA HIS A 76 13.00 -13.77 4.17
C HIS A 76 11.82 -13.23 4.98
N PHE A 77 10.88 -12.52 4.35
CA PHE A 77 9.75 -11.89 5.04
C PHE A 77 8.71 -12.92 5.52
N LYS A 78 8.33 -13.89 4.67
CA LYS A 78 7.27 -14.86 5.02
C LYS A 78 7.64 -15.74 6.23
N PRO A 79 8.85 -16.31 6.34
CA PRO A 79 9.26 -17.06 7.52
C PRO A 79 9.36 -16.19 8.78
N LEU A 80 9.83 -14.95 8.64
CA LEU A 80 9.92 -14.01 9.76
C LEU A 80 8.52 -13.63 10.29
N TRP A 81 7.55 -13.41 9.39
CA TRP A 81 6.16 -13.15 9.75
C TRP A 81 5.55 -14.33 10.48
N ALA A 82 5.66 -15.55 9.92
CA ALA A 82 5.07 -16.76 10.49
C ALA A 82 5.55 -17.03 11.93
N ARG A 83 6.83 -16.79 12.24
CA ARG A 83 7.40 -16.96 13.58
C ARG A 83 6.91 -15.93 14.61
N ASN A 84 6.31 -14.84 14.16
CA ASN A 84 5.89 -13.73 15.02
C ASN A 84 4.38 -13.51 15.06
N VAL A 85 3.58 -14.31 14.36
CA VAL A 85 2.12 -14.33 14.54
C VAL A 85 1.81 -14.76 15.99
N PRO A 86 0.88 -14.09 16.70
CA PRO A 86 0.02 -12.97 16.28
C PRO A 86 0.54 -11.57 16.67
N ARG A 87 1.81 -11.46 17.07
CA ARG A 87 2.40 -10.20 17.56
C ARG A 87 2.64 -9.17 16.45
N PHE A 88 2.83 -9.62 15.22
CA PHE A 88 3.01 -8.73 14.07
C PHE A 88 1.68 -8.22 13.51
N GLY A 89 1.73 -7.01 12.93
CA GLY A 89 0.57 -6.37 12.34
C GLY A 89 0.95 -5.34 11.28
N ILE A 90 0.03 -4.45 10.91
CA ILE A 90 0.17 -3.52 9.78
C ILE A 90 1.47 -2.70 9.85
N ALA A 91 1.79 -2.13 11.02
CA ALA A 91 3.01 -1.35 11.21
C ALA A 91 4.28 -2.17 10.90
N HIS A 92 4.30 -3.45 11.30
CA HIS A 92 5.40 -4.36 11.00
C HIS A 92 5.46 -4.70 9.50
N ALA A 93 4.30 -4.88 8.85
CA ALA A 93 4.24 -5.09 7.40
C ALA A 93 4.78 -3.89 6.61
N MET A 94 4.49 -2.66 7.07
CA MET A 94 5.04 -1.45 6.46
C MET A 94 6.55 -1.33 6.72
N ALA A 95 7.01 -1.54 7.95
CA ALA A 95 8.41 -1.38 8.31
C ALA A 95 9.32 -2.46 7.73
N LEU A 96 8.87 -3.71 7.68
CA LEU A 96 9.69 -4.86 7.26
C LEU A 96 9.41 -5.31 5.82
N GLY A 97 8.27 -4.94 5.26
CA GLY A 97 7.89 -5.25 3.88
C GLY A 97 8.08 -4.05 2.95
N LEU A 98 7.27 -3.02 3.14
CA LEU A 98 7.25 -1.85 2.24
C LEU A 98 8.53 -1.00 2.33
N GLY A 99 9.03 -0.73 3.54
CA GLY A 99 10.22 0.11 3.75
C GLY A 99 11.45 -0.37 2.99
N PRO A 100 11.89 -1.63 3.17
CA PRO A 100 13.01 -2.19 2.43
C PRO A 100 12.77 -2.24 0.92
N TRP A 101 11.53 -2.50 0.49
CA TRP A 101 11.18 -2.50 -0.93
C TRP A 101 11.33 -1.11 -1.56
N LEU A 102 10.80 -0.07 -0.92
CA LEU A 102 10.94 1.32 -1.38
C LEU A 102 12.41 1.74 -1.44
N ALA A 103 13.22 1.33 -0.47
CA ALA A 103 14.65 1.67 -0.41
C ALA A 103 15.44 1.10 -1.61
N VAL A 104 14.99 0.00 -2.21
CA VAL A 104 15.64 -0.63 -3.36
C VAL A 104 15.02 -0.18 -4.68
N GLU A 105 13.69 -0.16 -4.76
CA GLU A 105 12.99 0.04 -6.04
C GLU A 105 12.83 1.51 -6.42
N ILE A 106 12.66 2.43 -5.47
CA ILE A 106 12.51 3.85 -5.80
C ILE A 106 13.76 4.43 -6.47
N PRO A 107 15.00 4.17 -6.00
CA PRO A 107 16.20 4.62 -6.69
C PRO A 107 16.32 4.08 -8.13
N ASP A 108 16.04 2.79 -8.34
CA ASP A 108 16.06 2.16 -9.67
C ASP A 108 15.00 2.78 -10.61
N LEU A 109 13.79 3.04 -10.09
CA LEU A 109 12.73 3.70 -10.86
C LEU A 109 13.07 5.16 -11.22
N ILE A 110 13.81 5.86 -10.37
CA ILE A 110 14.31 7.22 -10.64
C ILE A 110 15.41 7.16 -11.70
N GLU A 111 16.36 6.24 -11.59
CA GLU A 111 17.45 6.06 -12.56
C GLU A 111 16.91 5.71 -13.97
N LYS A 112 15.85 4.89 -14.03
CA LYS A 112 15.15 4.56 -15.28
C LYS A 112 14.28 5.68 -15.82
N GLY A 113 14.16 6.81 -15.11
CA GLY A 113 13.31 7.94 -15.50
C GLY A 113 11.81 7.65 -15.46
N ILE A 114 11.39 6.56 -14.81
CA ILE A 114 9.98 6.16 -14.70
C ILE A 114 9.27 7.00 -13.62
N VAL A 115 10.00 7.33 -12.55
CA VAL A 115 9.55 8.20 -11.47
C VAL A 115 10.37 9.47 -11.49
N SER A 116 9.70 10.61 -11.68
CA SER A 116 10.29 11.93 -11.59
C SER A 116 9.78 12.64 -10.34
N TYR A 117 10.66 13.37 -9.66
CA TYR A 117 10.24 14.31 -8.62
C TYR A 117 9.33 15.37 -9.24
N LYS A 118 8.08 15.46 -8.74
CA LYS A 118 7.20 16.60 -9.02
C LYS A 118 7.40 17.62 -7.91
N GLU A 119 7.93 18.78 -8.23
CA GLU A 119 7.92 19.91 -7.31
C GLU A 119 6.49 20.23 -6.87
N LYS A 120 6.35 20.57 -5.59
CA LYS A 120 5.08 21.00 -5.01
C LYS A 120 4.78 22.38 -5.59
N SER A 121 3.90 22.47 -6.59
CA SER A 121 3.35 23.75 -7.03
C SER A 121 2.53 24.33 -5.88
N GLU A 122 3.08 25.34 -5.19
CA GLU A 122 2.32 26.17 -4.26
C GLU A 122 1.15 26.82 -5.01
N GLY A 123 -0.07 26.53 -4.57
CA GLY A 123 -1.32 27.08 -5.09
C GLY A 123 -2.39 27.09 -4.01
#